data_AF-A9UMQ2-F1
#
_entry.id   AF-A9UMQ2-F1
#
_cell.length_a   1.000
_cell.length_b   1.000
_cell.length_c   1.000
_cell.angle_alpha   90.00
_cell.angle_beta   90.00
_cell.angle_gamma   90.00
#
_symmetry.space_group_name_H-M   'P 1'
#
loop_
_entity.id
_entity.type
_entity.pdbx_description
1 polymer ?
#
loop_
_entity_poly.entity_id
_entity_poly.type
_entity_poly.pdbx_seq_one_letter_code
_entity_poly.pdbx_strand_id
1 'polypeptide(L)'
;KNLISKVQLVVKEELAKKETPAHAIPLVYTDSDGHLQTDEAAVQSCFLGSDVSDYPVVLICVIGEKRRGKSFLLNYILRALSCQERGQPISLGAEDDPLCGFDWSAGTESITKGIWIWNKPFILERNGEKMAVFVLDTEGSLDIEGSRDTSIKLSALSMILSSYLIFNVNSSLKRTELDYLEMYLYVAELAGKSFDLQYLQHLDLLIRDWHDSLNCQREDGQSYINRETETMRKTSQYPFVLDTLRSPSVSCCLLPHPGKKLLGDSQGRISDMDDDFRNHLRNYITDLVRGIWRHVKTDIHGEKVTCAQLEAKLKEFVGLLQKEQYSFASPLEMFFTFENRKNMASVKREFLNRIDNLAPASSSLFKILGVTPNKMKSKTSEAAAHFLAVYEESIKGDASQDRELLMDEMKSILLESEEKFHDEYSKRFKKCAIGIGCAVGGGILSLAGGVAGAAVAGTVLAAEAVALMGSTTAALITGAVGGTVTLGAIGTGVGAGVGAGVGEAIANRKAETEQGTAEDGGDGSGADIQLLVAPEK
;
A
#
# COMPACT_ATOMS: atom_id res chain seq x y z
N LYS A 1 -24.67 50.41 15.55
CA LYS A 1 -23.93 50.05 14.30
C LYS A 1 -22.42 50.35 14.39
N ASN A 2 -21.98 51.45 14.99
CA ASN A 2 -20.55 51.86 15.02
C ASN A 2 -19.66 51.12 16.05
N LEU A 3 -20.25 50.49 17.07
CA LEU A 3 -19.50 49.74 18.10
C LEU A 3 -19.22 48.29 17.65
N ILE A 4 -20.20 47.64 17.01
CA ILE A 4 -20.07 46.26 16.50
C ILE A 4 -19.05 46.21 15.36
N SER A 5 -19.06 47.20 14.46
CA SER A 5 -18.06 47.30 13.38
C SER A 5 -16.65 47.53 13.92
N LYS A 6 -16.49 48.31 15.00
CA LYS A 6 -15.19 48.53 15.66
C LYS A 6 -14.71 47.30 16.41
N VAL A 7 -15.59 46.58 17.10
CA VAL A 7 -15.24 45.32 17.78
C VAL A 7 -14.87 44.24 16.75
N GLN A 8 -15.59 44.15 15.62
CA GLN A 8 -15.22 43.23 14.53
C GLN A 8 -13.89 43.60 13.87
N LEU A 9 -13.56 44.89 13.75
CA LEU A 9 -12.27 45.36 13.26
C LEU A 9 -11.14 45.04 14.24
N VAL A 10 -11.35 45.29 15.54
CA VAL A 10 -10.37 44.97 16.60
C VAL A 10 -10.17 43.47 16.73
N VAL A 11 -11.22 42.66 16.63
CA VAL A 11 -11.13 41.20 16.63
C VAL A 11 -10.43 40.70 15.36
N LYS A 12 -10.69 41.29 14.18
CA LYS A 12 -9.92 41.00 12.96
C LYS A 12 -8.44 41.41 13.08
N GLU A 13 -8.15 42.56 13.68
CA GLU A 13 -6.78 43.03 13.90
C GLU A 13 -6.05 42.21 14.97
N GLU A 14 -6.72 41.72 16.02
CA GLU A 14 -6.15 40.82 17.01
C GLU A 14 -5.98 39.38 16.48
N LEU A 15 -6.90 38.90 15.64
CA LEU A 15 -6.76 37.62 14.94
C LEU A 15 -5.62 37.67 13.90
N ALA A 16 -5.50 38.79 13.16
CA ALA A 16 -4.38 39.01 12.24
C ALA A 16 -3.02 39.16 12.98
N LYS A 17 -3.01 39.64 14.23
CA LYS A 17 -1.82 39.69 15.09
C LYS A 17 -1.39 38.33 15.67
N LYS A 18 -2.21 37.29 15.52
CA LYS A 18 -1.92 35.92 15.99
C LYS A 18 -1.51 34.97 14.87
N GLU A 19 -1.43 35.44 13.63
CA GLU A 19 -0.88 34.62 12.56
C GLU A 19 0.62 34.49 12.73
N THR A 20 1.08 33.26 12.93
CA THR A 20 2.50 32.93 12.85
C THR A 20 3.03 33.37 11.48
N PRO A 21 4.23 33.98 11.40
CA PRO A 21 4.82 34.34 10.12
C PRO A 21 5.10 33.07 9.29
N ALA A 22 5.18 33.23 7.97
CA ALA A 22 5.58 32.13 7.09
C ALA A 22 7.07 31.81 7.33
N HIS A 23 7.37 30.56 7.66
CA HIS A 23 8.73 30.07 7.89
C HIS A 23 8.81 28.54 7.71
N ALA A 24 10.03 28.02 7.59
CA ALA A 24 10.26 26.59 7.55
C ALA A 24 10.14 25.99 8.96
N ILE A 25 9.45 24.85 9.07
CA ILE A 25 9.35 24.06 10.31
C ILE A 25 9.66 22.58 10.02
N PRO A 26 10.21 21.83 10.98
CA PRO A 26 10.43 20.41 10.81
C PRO A 26 9.09 19.68 10.69
N LEU A 27 8.94 18.83 9.67
CA LEU A 27 7.78 17.96 9.49
C LEU A 27 8.10 16.53 9.95
N VAL A 28 9.26 16.04 9.56
CA VAL A 28 9.79 14.73 9.94
C VAL A 28 11.23 14.92 10.39
N TYR A 29 11.57 14.35 11.53
CA TYR A 29 12.92 14.42 12.09
C TYR A 29 13.35 13.05 12.60
N THR A 30 14.61 12.93 12.98
CA THR A 30 15.14 11.72 13.59
C THR A 30 15.41 12.01 15.06
N ASP A 31 14.93 11.15 15.96
CA ASP A 31 15.21 11.26 17.39
C ASP A 31 16.66 10.83 17.73
N SER A 32 17.01 10.90 19.02
CA SER A 32 18.35 10.54 19.50
C SER A 32 18.73 9.09 19.24
N ASP A 33 17.75 8.21 19.05
CA ASP A 33 17.94 6.77 18.82
C ASP A 33 18.00 6.43 17.32
N GLY A 34 17.86 7.43 16.44
CA GLY A 34 17.88 7.21 15.00
C GLY A 34 16.51 6.89 14.39
N HIS A 35 15.42 6.94 15.17
CA HIS A 35 14.08 6.65 14.66
C HIS A 35 13.43 7.90 14.07
N LEU A 36 12.74 7.72 12.94
CA LEU A 36 11.98 8.78 12.29
C LEU A 36 10.75 9.13 13.12
N GLN A 37 10.49 10.41 13.36
CA GLN A 37 9.33 10.93 14.06
C GLN A 37 8.65 12.01 13.23
N THR A 38 7.35 12.16 13.38
CA THR A 38 6.62 13.33 12.86
C THR A 38 6.54 14.41 13.92
N ASP A 39 6.64 15.67 13.52
CA ASP A 39 6.26 16.78 14.39
C ASP A 39 4.74 16.95 14.33
N GLU A 40 4.06 16.42 15.34
CA GLU A 40 2.60 16.46 15.46
C GLU A 40 2.04 17.89 15.39
N ALA A 41 2.73 18.89 15.95
CA ALA A 41 2.26 20.26 15.90
C ALA A 41 2.38 20.85 14.49
N ALA A 42 3.48 20.55 13.78
CA ALA A 42 3.67 20.94 12.39
C ALA A 42 2.61 20.28 11.50
N VAL A 43 2.39 18.97 11.66
CA VAL A 43 1.41 18.19 10.90
C VAL A 43 -0.01 18.76 11.09
N GLN A 44 -0.42 19.00 12.33
CA GLN A 44 -1.74 19.56 12.65
C GLN A 44 -1.90 20.97 12.09
N SER A 45 -0.91 21.85 12.29
CA SER A 45 -1.00 23.25 11.86
C SER A 45 -0.96 23.42 10.34
N CYS A 46 -0.20 22.59 9.62
CA CYS A 46 -0.11 22.64 8.16
C CYS A 46 -1.34 22.03 7.48
N PHE A 47 -1.77 20.83 7.90
CA PHE A 47 -2.73 20.04 7.11
C PHE A 47 -4.17 20.06 7.64
N LEU A 48 -4.37 20.35 8.93
CA LEU A 48 -5.69 20.32 9.57
C LEU A 48 -6.19 21.71 9.98
N GLY A 49 -5.57 22.77 9.46
CA GLY A 49 -6.13 24.12 9.59
C GLY A 49 -7.54 24.20 8.99
N SER A 50 -8.45 24.90 9.67
CA SER A 50 -9.90 24.92 9.36
C SER A 50 -10.24 25.30 7.92
N ASP A 51 -9.35 26.00 7.23
CA ASP A 51 -9.60 26.57 5.91
C ASP A 51 -8.96 25.76 4.78
N VAL A 52 -8.12 24.76 5.10
CA VAL A 52 -7.29 24.03 4.12
C VAL A 52 -7.46 22.51 4.15
N SER A 53 -8.06 21.95 5.20
CA SER A 53 -8.18 20.49 5.41
C SER A 53 -8.76 19.74 4.21
N ASP A 54 -9.77 20.33 3.57
CA ASP A 54 -10.53 19.72 2.48
C ASP A 54 -9.95 20.05 1.09
N TYR A 55 -8.89 20.87 1.03
CA TYR A 55 -8.30 21.25 -0.24
C TYR A 55 -7.43 20.12 -0.79
N PRO A 56 -7.55 19.80 -2.09
CA PRO A 56 -6.58 18.97 -2.78
C PRO A 56 -5.17 19.50 -2.60
N VAL A 57 -4.21 18.60 -2.40
CA VAL A 57 -2.84 18.96 -2.04
C VAL A 57 -1.87 18.81 -3.22
N VAL A 58 -0.91 19.72 -3.33
CA VAL A 58 0.28 19.58 -4.17
C VAL A 58 1.50 19.65 -3.26
N LEU A 59 2.43 18.72 -3.41
CA LEU A 59 3.67 18.67 -2.61
C LEU A 59 4.87 18.72 -3.56
N ILE A 60 5.58 19.84 -3.52
CA ILE A 60 6.86 20.03 -4.23
C ILE A 60 7.97 19.61 -3.28
N CYS A 61 8.66 18.51 -3.60
CA CYS A 61 9.78 18.01 -2.81
C CYS A 61 11.06 18.05 -3.65
N VAL A 62 12.19 18.42 -3.04
CA VAL A 62 13.51 18.30 -3.70
C VAL A 62 14.36 17.28 -2.96
N ILE A 63 14.76 16.20 -3.63
CA ILE A 63 15.71 15.21 -3.11
C ILE A 63 17.05 15.30 -3.85
N GLY A 64 18.11 14.78 -3.25
CA GLY A 64 19.44 14.72 -3.87
C GLY A 64 20.58 14.97 -2.88
N GLU A 65 21.80 15.00 -3.40
CA GLU A 65 23.03 15.08 -2.62
C GLU A 65 23.05 16.30 -1.66
N LYS A 66 23.71 16.14 -0.51
CA LYS A 66 24.01 17.24 0.42
C LYS A 66 24.77 18.36 -0.31
N ARG A 67 24.55 19.61 0.12
CA ARG A 67 25.30 20.79 -0.34
C ARG A 67 25.25 21.07 -1.85
N ARG A 68 24.22 20.59 -2.56
CA ARG A 68 23.98 20.86 -4.00
C ARG A 68 22.89 21.91 -4.28
N GLY A 69 22.62 22.81 -3.33
CA GLY A 69 21.73 23.96 -3.54
C GLY A 69 20.23 23.63 -3.67
N LYS A 70 19.72 22.66 -2.89
CA LYS A 70 18.29 22.31 -2.83
C LYS A 70 17.45 23.44 -2.22
N SER A 71 17.78 23.84 -1.00
CA SER A 71 17.10 24.92 -0.28
C SER A 71 17.19 26.26 -1.03
N PHE A 72 18.32 26.53 -1.70
CA PHE A 72 18.48 27.67 -2.61
C PHE A 72 17.45 27.65 -3.76
N LEU A 73 17.27 26.50 -4.43
CA LEU A 73 16.26 26.36 -5.48
C LEU A 73 14.85 26.56 -4.92
N LEU A 74 14.54 25.93 -3.78
CA LEU A 74 13.23 26.02 -3.14
C LEU A 74 12.86 27.46 -2.78
N ASN A 75 13.81 28.26 -2.30
CA ASN A 75 13.55 29.66 -1.95
C ASN A 75 13.13 30.51 -3.17
N TYR A 76 13.63 30.22 -4.36
CA TYR A 76 13.14 30.85 -5.59
C TYR A 76 11.76 30.35 -6.01
N ILE A 77 11.48 29.06 -5.80
CA ILE A 77 10.13 28.50 -6.00
C ILE A 77 9.12 29.18 -5.05
N LEU A 78 9.48 29.45 -3.79
CA LEU A 78 8.64 30.20 -2.84
C LEU A 78 8.30 31.60 -3.37
N ARG A 79 9.27 32.33 -3.93
CA ARG A 79 9.03 33.65 -4.55
C ARG A 79 8.05 33.55 -5.73
N ALA A 80 8.25 32.59 -6.62
CA ALA A 80 7.41 32.40 -7.79
C ALA A 80 5.97 31.96 -7.42
N LEU A 81 5.81 31.06 -6.46
CA LEU A 81 4.50 30.65 -5.93
C LEU A 81 3.77 31.82 -5.27
N SER A 82 4.49 32.68 -4.54
CA SER A 82 3.92 33.90 -3.95
C SER A 82 3.37 34.85 -5.02
N CYS A 83 4.06 34.98 -6.16
CA CYS A 83 3.54 35.76 -7.30
C CYS A 83 2.27 35.13 -7.87
N GLN A 84 2.29 33.80 -8.08
CA GLN A 84 1.16 33.04 -8.63
C GLN A 84 -0.09 33.14 -7.76
N GLU A 85 0.04 32.98 -6.45
CA GLU A 85 -1.05 33.12 -5.47
C GLU A 85 -1.68 34.52 -5.51
N ARG A 86 -0.85 35.56 -5.69
CA ARG A 86 -1.30 36.96 -5.79
C ARG A 86 -1.84 37.33 -7.19
N GLY A 87 -1.85 36.40 -8.15
CA GLY A 87 -2.22 36.66 -9.54
C GLY A 87 -1.27 37.62 -10.27
N GLN A 88 -0.01 37.70 -9.84
CA GLN A 88 1.01 38.56 -10.41
C GLN A 88 1.87 37.80 -11.44
N PRO A 89 2.51 38.50 -12.40
CA PRO A 89 3.51 37.89 -13.26
C PRO A 89 4.60 37.19 -12.43
N ILE A 90 4.91 35.95 -12.78
CA ILE A 90 5.94 35.17 -12.07
C ILE A 90 7.27 35.91 -12.15
N SER A 91 7.85 36.18 -10.97
CA SER A 91 9.13 36.84 -10.79
C SER A 91 9.96 36.07 -9.77
N LEU A 92 11.28 36.13 -9.95
CA LEU A 92 12.24 35.58 -8.99
C LEU A 92 12.68 36.63 -7.94
N GLY A 93 12.09 37.83 -7.94
CA GLY A 93 12.49 38.97 -7.09
C GLY A 93 13.29 40.04 -7.85
N ALA A 94 13.60 41.15 -7.19
CA ALA A 94 14.51 42.15 -7.77
C ALA A 94 15.95 41.63 -7.80
N GLU A 95 16.79 42.23 -8.63
CA GLU A 95 18.16 41.77 -8.87
C GLU A 95 18.98 41.67 -7.58
N ASP A 96 18.82 42.63 -6.67
CA ASP A 96 19.60 42.73 -5.42
C ASP A 96 18.85 42.25 -4.16
N ASP A 97 17.65 41.68 -4.30
CA ASP A 97 16.85 41.21 -3.15
C ASP A 97 17.47 39.95 -2.52
N PRO A 98 17.84 39.97 -1.22
CA PRO A 98 18.36 38.80 -0.50
C PRO A 98 17.40 37.61 -0.52
N LEU A 99 17.91 36.41 -0.74
CA LEU A 99 17.13 35.19 -0.78
C LEU A 99 16.80 34.70 0.64
N CYS A 100 15.51 34.68 0.97
CA CYS A 100 14.98 34.22 2.25
C CYS A 100 14.03 33.04 2.04
N GLY A 101 13.84 32.23 3.09
CA GLY A 101 12.97 31.05 3.06
C GLY A 101 13.53 29.96 3.96
N PHE A 102 13.70 28.75 3.42
CA PHE A 102 14.49 27.68 4.05
C PHE A 102 15.92 28.13 4.29
N ASP A 103 16.50 27.72 5.42
CA ASP A 103 17.88 28.02 5.75
C ASP A 103 18.84 27.43 4.72
N TRP A 104 19.75 28.26 4.24
CA TRP A 104 20.75 27.89 3.25
C TRP A 104 22.03 28.67 3.51
N SER A 105 23.18 28.05 3.27
CA SER A 105 24.48 28.70 3.44
C SER A 105 25.52 28.09 2.52
N ALA A 106 26.58 28.83 2.21
CA ALA A 106 27.82 28.28 1.64
C ALA A 106 28.64 27.56 2.74
N GLY A 107 29.50 26.61 2.37
CA GLY A 107 30.27 25.79 3.32
C GLY A 107 30.10 24.27 3.16
N THR A 108 30.57 23.48 4.16
CA THR A 108 30.57 22.01 4.13
C THR A 108 29.56 21.37 5.08
N GLU A 109 29.13 22.06 6.13
CA GLU A 109 28.22 21.50 7.13
C GLU A 109 26.77 21.35 6.60
N SER A 110 26.12 20.24 6.94
CA SER A 110 24.71 19.99 6.59
C SER A 110 23.80 20.85 7.47
N ILE A 111 22.91 21.62 6.85
CA ILE A 111 21.95 22.48 7.55
C ILE A 111 20.64 21.71 7.76
N THR A 112 20.02 21.26 6.67
CA THR A 112 18.73 20.56 6.71
C THR A 112 18.90 19.15 7.28
N LYS A 113 18.14 18.84 8.33
CA LYS A 113 18.04 17.52 8.98
C LYS A 113 16.58 17.05 9.00
N GLY A 114 16.30 15.86 8.48
CA GLY A 114 14.93 15.39 8.28
C GLY A 114 14.23 16.02 7.06
N ILE A 115 12.90 16.11 7.09
CA ILE A 115 12.07 16.79 6.09
C ILE A 115 11.47 18.03 6.74
N TRP A 116 11.66 19.18 6.10
CA TRP A 116 11.15 20.48 6.50
C TRP A 116 10.04 20.91 5.56
N ILE A 117 9.03 21.57 6.10
CA ILE A 117 7.89 22.09 5.35
C ILE A 117 7.80 23.61 5.52
N TRP A 118 7.42 24.31 4.47
CA TRP A 118 7.01 25.70 4.58
C TRP A 118 5.63 25.76 5.25
N ASN A 119 5.54 26.33 6.45
CA ASN A 119 4.39 26.16 7.34
C ASN A 119 3.06 26.76 6.82
N LYS A 120 3.12 27.69 5.85
CA LYS A 120 1.94 28.26 5.20
C LYS A 120 1.85 27.72 3.76
N PRO A 121 0.81 26.96 3.40
CA PRO A 121 0.61 26.57 2.01
C PRO A 121 0.29 27.79 1.15
N PHE A 122 0.64 27.71 -0.13
CA PHE A 122 0.12 28.65 -1.13
C PHE A 122 -1.25 28.17 -1.59
N ILE A 123 -2.26 29.01 -1.46
CA ILE A 123 -3.62 28.69 -1.86
C ILE A 123 -3.85 29.21 -3.27
N LEU A 124 -3.85 28.31 -4.24
CA LEU A 124 -4.10 28.66 -5.63
C LEU A 124 -5.58 28.41 -5.95
N GLU A 125 -6.19 29.31 -6.74
CA GLU A 125 -7.59 29.21 -7.18
C GLU A 125 -7.67 29.24 -8.72
N ARG A 126 -8.45 28.32 -9.29
CA ARG A 126 -8.72 28.27 -10.74
C ARG A 126 -10.14 27.77 -10.97
N ASN A 127 -10.94 28.55 -11.69
CA ASN A 127 -12.35 28.22 -12.01
C ASN A 127 -13.21 27.91 -10.76
N GLY A 128 -12.92 28.56 -9.62
CA GLY A 128 -13.62 28.33 -8.35
C GLY A 128 -13.17 27.08 -7.58
N GLU A 129 -12.25 26.27 -8.12
CA GLU A 129 -11.57 25.21 -7.36
C GLU A 129 -10.32 25.78 -6.69
N LYS A 130 -10.12 25.40 -5.43
CA LYS A 130 -8.92 25.74 -4.65
C LYS A 130 -8.05 24.52 -4.43
N MET A 131 -6.75 24.73 -4.32
CA MET A 131 -5.78 23.71 -3.91
C MET A 131 -4.71 24.31 -3.01
N ALA A 132 -4.14 23.49 -2.13
CA ALA A 132 -3.05 23.87 -1.25
C ALA A 132 -1.71 23.35 -1.81
N VAL A 133 -0.75 24.25 -2.03
CA VAL A 133 0.60 23.89 -2.49
C VAL A 133 1.58 24.01 -1.33
N PHE A 134 2.21 22.90 -0.96
CA PHE A 134 3.28 22.84 0.03
C PHE A 134 4.63 22.64 -0.64
N VAL A 135 5.66 23.18 -0.01
CA VAL A 135 7.05 23.05 -0.42
C VAL A 135 7.83 22.37 0.70
N LEU A 136 8.53 21.30 0.35
CA LEU A 136 9.28 20.47 1.29
C LEU A 136 10.77 20.49 0.92
N ASP A 137 11.61 20.85 1.89
CA ASP A 137 13.06 20.71 1.81
C ASP A 137 13.49 19.43 2.54
N THR A 138 14.36 18.65 1.93
CA THR A 138 14.78 17.37 2.49
C THR A 138 16.25 17.41 2.86
N GLU A 139 16.61 16.68 3.91
CA GLU A 139 18.01 16.38 4.20
C GLU A 139 18.68 15.81 2.95
N GLY A 140 19.91 16.27 2.69
CA GLY A 140 20.67 15.72 1.59
C GLY A 140 21.09 14.29 1.88
N SER A 141 20.85 13.42 0.92
CA SER A 141 21.34 12.05 0.95
C SER A 141 22.76 11.98 0.34
N LEU A 142 23.31 10.77 0.20
CA LEU A 142 24.49 10.46 -0.64
C LEU A 142 25.89 10.74 -0.06
N ASP A 143 26.05 10.90 1.25
CA ASP A 143 27.35 11.13 1.88
C ASP A 143 27.61 10.18 3.08
N ILE A 144 28.87 9.80 3.26
CA ILE A 144 29.36 8.65 4.04
C ILE A 144 29.15 8.84 5.55
N GLU A 145 29.03 10.08 6.04
CA GLU A 145 29.01 10.41 7.47
C GLU A 145 27.62 10.27 8.13
N GLY A 146 26.53 10.16 7.36
CA GLY A 146 25.17 10.04 7.91
C GLY A 146 24.69 8.58 8.01
N SER A 147 23.66 8.33 8.82
CA SER A 147 22.91 7.07 8.75
C SER A 147 22.32 6.93 7.35
N ARG A 148 22.91 6.01 6.58
CA ARG A 148 22.49 5.70 5.22
C ARG A 148 21.02 5.29 5.19
N ASP A 149 20.60 4.48 6.16
CA ASP A 149 19.20 4.07 6.35
C ASP A 149 18.25 5.27 6.50
N THR A 150 18.56 6.20 7.39
CA THR A 150 17.75 7.41 7.62
C THR A 150 17.62 8.23 6.34
N SER A 151 18.72 8.43 5.61
CA SER A 151 18.71 9.20 4.36
C SER A 151 17.80 8.56 3.30
N ILE A 152 17.77 7.22 3.26
CA ILE A 152 16.98 6.46 2.30
C ILE A 152 15.51 6.52 2.67
N LYS A 153 15.18 6.30 3.94
CA LYS A 153 13.81 6.41 4.46
C LYS A 153 13.25 7.81 4.23
N LEU A 154 14.01 8.87 4.50
CA LEU A 154 13.61 10.25 4.22
C LEU A 154 13.40 10.50 2.72
N SER A 155 14.27 9.97 1.85
CA SER A 155 14.15 10.15 0.39
C SER A 155 12.94 9.39 -0.18
N ALA A 156 12.72 8.14 0.25
CA ALA A 156 11.57 7.34 -0.16
C ALA A 156 10.25 7.94 0.36
N LEU A 157 10.22 8.41 1.62
CA LEU A 157 9.08 9.14 2.16
C LEU A 157 8.81 10.42 1.37
N SER A 158 9.86 11.19 1.04
CA SER A 158 9.72 12.42 0.23
C SER A 158 9.15 12.13 -1.15
N MET A 159 9.56 11.02 -1.77
CA MET A 159 9.02 10.56 -3.05
C MET A 159 7.54 10.22 -2.94
N ILE A 160 7.14 9.41 -1.96
CA ILE A 160 5.74 9.02 -1.77
C ILE A 160 4.84 10.21 -1.40
N LEU A 161 5.31 11.14 -0.57
CA LEU A 161 4.55 12.33 -0.22
C LEU A 161 4.41 13.25 -1.44
N SER A 162 5.48 13.42 -2.23
CA SER A 162 5.48 14.36 -3.33
C SER A 162 4.41 14.05 -4.38
N SER A 163 3.84 15.10 -4.96
CA SER A 163 3.16 15.01 -6.24
C SER A 163 4.00 15.61 -7.37
N TYR A 164 5.00 16.43 -7.00
CA TYR A 164 6.02 16.99 -7.87
C TYR A 164 7.39 16.78 -7.22
N LEU A 165 8.13 15.75 -7.66
CA LEU A 165 9.46 15.45 -7.14
C LEU A 165 10.53 16.07 -8.03
N ILE A 166 11.48 16.79 -7.45
CA ILE A 166 12.68 17.26 -8.13
C ILE A 166 13.86 16.44 -7.63
N PHE A 167 14.50 15.67 -8.51
CA PHE A 167 15.76 15.02 -8.20
C PHE A 167 16.92 15.91 -8.66
N ASN A 168 17.55 16.59 -7.69
CA ASN A 168 18.62 17.54 -7.91
C ASN A 168 19.96 16.80 -8.01
N VAL A 169 20.44 16.64 -9.24
CA VAL A 169 21.61 15.84 -9.61
C VAL A 169 22.76 16.74 -10.01
N ASN A 170 23.96 16.47 -9.52
CA ASN A 170 25.13 17.27 -9.87
C ASN A 170 25.83 16.75 -11.14
N SER A 171 25.93 17.60 -12.16
CA SER A 171 26.62 17.40 -13.45
C SER A 171 26.04 16.32 -14.37
N SER A 172 25.75 15.13 -13.85
CA SER A 172 25.24 13.99 -14.63
C SER A 172 24.74 12.87 -13.69
N LEU A 173 23.84 12.02 -14.17
CA LEU A 173 23.49 10.73 -13.56
C LEU A 173 24.69 9.78 -13.61
N LYS A 174 25.47 9.71 -12.53
CA LYS A 174 26.53 8.71 -12.40
C LYS A 174 25.93 7.46 -11.76
N ARG A 175 26.76 6.42 -11.67
CA ARG A 175 26.38 5.14 -11.05
C ARG A 175 25.79 5.32 -9.66
N THR A 176 26.38 6.21 -8.86
CA THR A 176 25.89 6.50 -7.51
C THR A 176 24.46 7.05 -7.55
N GLU A 177 24.17 8.10 -8.32
CA GLU A 177 22.81 8.65 -8.40
C GLU A 177 21.79 7.62 -8.90
N LEU A 178 22.18 6.75 -9.83
CA LEU A 178 21.34 5.66 -10.33
C LEU A 178 21.08 4.58 -9.27
N ASP A 179 22.11 4.13 -8.55
CA ASP A 179 21.97 3.14 -7.45
C ASP A 179 20.98 3.64 -6.40
N TYR A 180 21.06 4.93 -6.03
CA TYR A 180 20.15 5.50 -5.05
C TYR A 180 18.75 5.72 -5.60
N LEU A 181 18.60 6.23 -6.83
CA LEU A 181 17.29 6.44 -7.44
C LEU A 181 16.53 5.12 -7.62
N GLU A 182 17.20 4.07 -8.09
CA GLU A 182 16.65 2.71 -8.23
C GLU A 182 16.06 2.22 -6.91
N MET A 183 16.83 2.36 -5.85
CA MET A 183 16.44 1.95 -4.51
C MET A 183 15.31 2.83 -3.94
N TYR A 184 15.33 4.15 -4.14
CA TYR A 184 14.24 5.02 -3.71
C TYR A 184 12.93 4.65 -4.40
N LEU A 185 12.96 4.42 -5.71
CA LEU A 185 11.80 3.99 -6.49
C LEU A 185 11.27 2.65 -6.01
N TYR A 186 12.16 1.71 -5.71
CA TYR A 186 11.79 0.40 -5.19
C TYR A 186 11.07 0.50 -3.84
N VAL A 187 11.69 1.18 -2.86
CA VAL A 187 11.11 1.35 -1.52
C VAL A 187 9.80 2.13 -1.61
N ALA A 188 9.77 3.14 -2.47
CA ALA A 188 8.58 3.95 -2.70
C ALA A 188 7.43 3.12 -3.30
N GLU A 189 7.71 2.23 -4.26
CA GLU A 189 6.69 1.35 -4.85
C GLU A 189 6.12 0.38 -3.81
N LEU A 190 6.98 -0.27 -3.03
CA LEU A 190 6.54 -1.21 -2.00
C LEU A 190 5.66 -0.54 -0.96
N ALA A 191 6.12 0.59 -0.42
CA ALA A 191 5.43 1.25 0.66
C ALA A 191 4.20 2.01 0.14
N GLY A 192 4.27 2.66 -1.03
CA GLY A 192 3.14 3.40 -1.61
C GLY A 192 1.91 2.54 -1.88
N LYS A 193 2.10 1.28 -2.33
CA LYS A 193 0.99 0.32 -2.52
C LYS A 193 0.26 0.00 -1.22
N SER A 194 0.95 0.02 -0.07
CA SER A 194 0.35 -0.25 1.23
C SER A 194 -0.54 0.89 1.73
N PHE A 195 -0.33 2.12 1.25
CA PHE A 195 -1.02 3.32 1.72
C PHE A 195 -1.98 3.93 0.72
N ASP A 196 -2.27 3.23 -0.38
CA ASP A 196 -3.22 3.72 -1.38
C ASP A 196 -2.80 5.13 -1.87
N LEU A 197 -1.51 5.28 -2.18
CA LEU A 197 -0.93 6.50 -2.76
C LEU A 197 -0.15 6.17 -4.02
N GLN A 198 -0.28 7.03 -5.02
CA GLN A 198 0.61 6.98 -6.16
C GLN A 198 2.01 7.46 -5.71
N TYR A 199 2.95 6.53 -5.62
CA TYR A 199 4.28 6.76 -5.05
C TYR A 199 5.16 7.70 -5.89
N LEU A 200 4.91 7.81 -7.20
CA LEU A 200 5.54 8.79 -8.08
C LEU A 200 4.53 9.27 -9.14
N GLN A 201 4.15 10.53 -9.06
CA GLN A 201 3.26 11.18 -10.04
C GLN A 201 3.99 12.03 -11.06
N HIS A 202 5.08 12.68 -10.63
CA HIS A 202 5.92 13.49 -11.50
C HIS A 202 7.34 13.55 -10.97
N LEU A 203 8.32 13.46 -11.87
CA LEU A 203 9.73 13.57 -11.57
C LEU A 203 10.41 14.54 -12.52
N ASP A 204 11.00 15.58 -11.97
CA ASP A 204 11.96 16.43 -12.65
C ASP A 204 13.38 15.98 -12.32
N LEU A 205 14.09 15.49 -13.33
CA LEU A 205 15.55 15.36 -13.25
C LEU A 205 16.18 16.72 -13.50
N LEU A 206 16.65 17.38 -12.45
CA LEU A 206 17.34 18.66 -12.55
C LEU A 206 18.85 18.42 -12.54
N ILE A 207 19.48 18.43 -13.72
CA ILE A 207 20.93 18.27 -13.88
C ILE A 207 21.60 19.63 -13.69
N ARG A 208 22.29 19.79 -12.57
CA ARG A 208 23.01 21.01 -12.17
C ARG A 208 24.40 21.06 -12.78
N ASP A 209 24.99 22.26 -12.83
CA ASP A 209 26.35 22.49 -13.31
C ASP A 209 26.59 21.86 -14.69
N TRP A 210 25.57 21.96 -15.55
CA TRP A 210 25.66 21.46 -16.92
C TRP A 210 26.73 22.25 -17.69
N HIS A 211 27.57 21.51 -18.39
CA HIS A 211 28.81 22.03 -19.00
C HIS A 211 28.56 22.84 -20.28
N ASP A 212 27.41 22.67 -20.92
CA ASP A 212 27.07 23.33 -22.18
C ASP A 212 25.86 24.26 -22.01
N SER A 213 26.13 25.53 -21.70
CA SER A 213 25.08 26.51 -21.41
C SER A 213 24.23 26.90 -22.63
N LEU A 214 24.66 26.55 -23.85
CA LEU A 214 23.91 26.81 -25.08
C LEU A 214 22.83 25.74 -25.33
N ASN A 215 23.09 24.50 -24.91
CA ASN A 215 22.22 23.35 -25.12
C ASN A 215 21.55 22.94 -23.80
N CYS A 216 20.66 23.82 -23.30
CA CYS A 216 19.88 23.65 -22.08
C CYS A 216 18.36 23.75 -22.34
N GLN A 217 17.92 23.57 -23.58
CA GLN A 217 16.51 23.55 -23.92
C GLN A 217 15.85 22.23 -23.50
N ARG A 218 14.51 22.18 -23.58
CA ARG A 218 13.74 20.99 -23.17
C ARG A 218 14.12 19.75 -23.99
N GLU A 219 14.38 19.94 -25.28
CA GLU A 219 14.78 18.89 -26.21
C GLU A 219 16.16 18.32 -25.86
N ASP A 220 17.07 19.14 -25.33
CA ASP A 220 18.39 18.72 -24.87
C ASP A 220 18.27 17.83 -23.63
N GLY A 221 17.41 18.22 -22.68
CA GLY A 221 17.09 17.41 -21.50
C GLY A 221 16.47 16.06 -21.87
N GLN A 222 15.56 16.01 -22.84
CA GLN A 222 14.99 14.75 -23.33
C GLN A 222 16.04 13.89 -24.04
N SER A 223 16.91 14.52 -24.84
CA SER A 223 18.02 13.82 -25.52
C SER A 223 18.99 13.21 -24.50
N TYR A 224 19.24 13.91 -23.39
CA TYR A 224 19.99 13.39 -22.26
C TYR A 224 19.34 12.13 -21.66
N ILE A 225 18.06 12.19 -21.28
CA ILE A 225 17.33 11.01 -20.75
C ILE A 225 17.41 9.82 -21.71
N ASN A 226 17.17 10.05 -23.00
CA ASN A 226 17.15 9.01 -24.02
C ASN A 226 18.50 8.28 -24.10
N ARG A 227 19.61 9.03 -24.04
CA ARG A 227 20.97 8.48 -24.07
C ARG A 227 21.29 7.66 -22.81
N GLU A 228 20.96 8.17 -21.63
CA GLU A 228 21.19 7.45 -20.38
C GLU A 228 20.35 6.16 -20.32
N THR A 229 19.08 6.23 -20.76
CA THR A 229 18.18 5.07 -20.87
C THR A 229 18.71 4.01 -21.84
N GLU A 230 19.27 4.42 -22.98
CA GLU A 230 19.91 3.50 -23.94
C GLU A 230 21.10 2.77 -23.34
N THR A 231 21.92 3.50 -22.58
CA THR A 231 23.11 2.98 -21.91
C THR A 231 22.75 1.95 -20.83
N MET A 232 21.76 2.27 -20.00
CA MET A 232 21.25 1.36 -18.97
C MET A 232 20.61 0.10 -19.58
N ARG A 233 19.87 0.23 -20.69
CA ARG A 233 19.26 -0.93 -21.37
C ARG A 233 20.32 -1.92 -21.88
N LYS A 234 21.41 -1.43 -22.46
CA LYS A 234 22.50 -2.28 -22.95
C LYS A 234 23.19 -3.06 -21.84
N THR A 235 23.21 -2.51 -20.63
CA THR A 235 23.85 -3.13 -19.46
C THR A 235 22.89 -3.94 -18.60
N SER A 236 21.58 -3.92 -18.89
CA SER A 236 20.52 -4.56 -18.10
C SER A 236 20.56 -4.18 -16.61
N GLN A 237 20.93 -2.94 -16.31
CA GLN A 237 20.97 -2.40 -14.94
C GLN A 237 19.82 -1.42 -14.72
N TYR A 238 19.40 -1.28 -13.47
CA TYR A 238 18.41 -0.30 -13.00
C TYR A 238 17.00 -0.42 -13.65
N PRO A 239 16.32 -1.58 -13.52
CA PRO A 239 14.98 -1.75 -14.09
C PRO A 239 13.96 -0.68 -13.63
N PHE A 240 13.94 -0.28 -12.35
CA PHE A 240 12.98 0.72 -11.86
C PHE A 240 13.26 2.11 -12.44
N VAL A 241 14.52 2.51 -12.50
CA VAL A 241 14.92 3.76 -13.15
C VAL A 241 14.56 3.69 -14.63
N LEU A 242 14.90 2.61 -15.33
CA LEU A 242 14.59 2.45 -16.76
C LEU A 242 13.10 2.59 -17.07
N ASP A 243 12.24 1.97 -16.27
CA ASP A 243 10.79 2.06 -16.45
C ASP A 243 10.28 3.47 -16.12
N THR A 244 10.84 4.09 -15.08
CA THR A 244 10.52 5.46 -14.68
C THR A 244 10.89 6.45 -15.77
N LEU A 245 12.13 6.43 -16.27
CA LEU A 245 12.62 7.39 -17.27
C LEU A 245 11.91 7.31 -18.63
N ARG A 246 11.21 6.21 -18.91
CA ARG A 246 10.36 6.06 -20.11
C ARG A 246 8.95 6.60 -19.91
N SER A 247 8.55 6.86 -18.67
CA SER A 247 7.23 7.41 -18.35
C SER A 247 7.11 8.86 -18.82
N PRO A 248 5.95 9.28 -19.35
CA PRO A 248 5.68 10.68 -19.68
C PRO A 248 5.63 11.58 -18.42
N SER A 249 5.64 10.99 -17.24
CA SER A 249 5.65 11.68 -15.96
C SER A 249 7.04 12.19 -15.58
N VAL A 250 8.08 11.85 -16.35
CA VAL A 250 9.46 12.31 -16.13
C VAL A 250 9.81 13.44 -17.09
N SER A 251 10.42 14.48 -16.56
CA SER A 251 11.01 15.57 -17.33
C SER A 251 12.49 15.74 -16.93
N CYS A 252 13.29 16.36 -17.79
CA CYS A 252 14.68 16.69 -17.49
C CYS A 252 14.95 18.15 -17.83
N CYS A 253 15.53 18.85 -16.87
CA CYS A 253 16.00 20.22 -17.03
C CYS A 253 17.52 20.24 -16.83
N LEU A 254 18.22 20.81 -17.81
CA LEU A 254 19.65 21.04 -17.75
C LEU A 254 19.88 22.47 -17.29
N LEU A 255 20.59 22.64 -16.18
CA LEU A 255 20.83 23.94 -15.58
C LEU A 255 22.34 24.20 -15.54
N PRO A 256 22.84 25.29 -16.18
CA PRO A 256 24.26 25.62 -16.19
C PRO A 256 24.85 25.83 -14.78
N HIS A 257 26.17 25.99 -14.72
CA HIS A 257 26.82 26.41 -13.48
C HIS A 257 26.40 27.83 -13.10
N PRO A 258 26.09 28.14 -11.83
CA PRO A 258 25.49 29.42 -11.44
C PRO A 258 26.46 30.60 -11.38
N GLY A 259 27.75 30.34 -11.54
CA GLY A 259 28.82 31.33 -11.43
C GLY A 259 29.53 31.26 -10.07
N LYS A 260 30.70 31.86 -9.98
CA LYS A 260 31.56 31.77 -8.79
C LYS A 260 31.17 32.71 -7.66
N LYS A 261 30.38 33.75 -7.93
CA LYS A 261 30.02 34.78 -6.94
C LYS A 261 29.10 34.25 -5.84
N LEU A 262 28.37 33.16 -6.08
CA LEU A 262 27.58 32.46 -5.06
C LEU A 262 28.44 31.71 -4.03
N LEU A 263 29.73 31.51 -4.29
CA LEU A 263 30.66 30.85 -3.38
C LEU A 263 31.25 31.88 -2.42
N GLY A 264 30.64 32.06 -1.23
CA GLY A 264 31.12 33.00 -0.20
C GLY A 264 29.97 33.67 0.56
N ASP A 265 30.10 34.97 0.84
CA ASP A 265 29.14 35.79 1.62
C ASP A 265 27.87 36.19 0.83
N SER A 266 27.64 35.56 -0.33
CA SER A 266 26.47 35.84 -1.17
C SER A 266 25.19 35.64 -0.37
N GLN A 267 24.28 36.59 -0.54
CA GLN A 267 22.92 36.52 0.00
C GLN A 267 21.96 35.87 -1.01
N GLY A 268 22.49 35.19 -2.03
CA GLY A 268 21.73 34.44 -3.02
C GLY A 268 20.95 35.36 -3.94
N ARG A 269 21.51 36.52 -4.29
CA ARG A 269 20.83 37.52 -5.13
C ARG A 269 20.86 37.07 -6.59
N ILE A 270 19.93 37.56 -7.40
CA ILE A 270 19.94 37.26 -8.85
C ILE A 270 21.18 37.91 -9.48
N SER A 271 21.58 39.09 -9.01
CA SER A 271 22.79 39.81 -9.47
C SER A 271 24.11 39.08 -9.15
N ASP A 272 24.08 38.08 -8.26
CA ASP A 272 25.21 37.22 -7.94
C ASP A 272 25.37 36.05 -8.94
N MET A 273 24.49 35.90 -9.92
CA MET A 273 24.48 34.76 -10.85
C MET A 273 25.00 35.13 -12.23
N ASP A 274 25.55 34.14 -12.93
CA ASP A 274 25.86 34.27 -14.35
C ASP A 274 24.56 34.36 -15.19
N ASP A 275 24.60 35.12 -16.29
CA ASP A 275 23.42 35.46 -17.10
C ASP A 275 22.70 34.23 -17.68
N ASP A 276 23.45 33.24 -18.15
CA ASP A 276 22.90 32.00 -18.67
C ASP A 276 22.13 31.25 -17.58
N PHE A 277 22.70 31.14 -16.38
CA PHE A 277 22.05 30.45 -15.26
C PHE A 277 20.76 31.13 -14.84
N ARG A 278 20.76 32.45 -14.62
CA ARG A 278 19.55 33.17 -14.20
C ARG A 278 18.42 33.04 -15.21
N ASN A 279 18.73 33.01 -16.51
CA ASN A 279 17.72 32.84 -17.55
C ASN A 279 17.12 31.43 -17.55
N HIS A 280 17.94 30.39 -17.48
CA HIS A 280 17.46 29.01 -17.42
C HIS A 280 16.72 28.69 -16.11
N LEU A 281 17.20 29.21 -14.97
CA LEU A 281 16.52 29.09 -13.68
C LEU A 281 15.14 29.75 -13.72
N ARG A 282 15.06 30.97 -14.29
CA ARG A 282 13.78 31.68 -14.45
C ARG A 282 12.81 30.89 -15.31
N ASN A 283 13.27 30.36 -16.44
CA ASN A 283 12.42 29.56 -17.33
C ASN A 283 11.92 28.29 -16.63
N TYR A 284 12.81 27.54 -15.99
CA TYR A 284 12.46 26.32 -15.25
C TYR A 284 11.39 26.57 -14.17
N ILE A 285 11.64 27.52 -13.26
CA ILE A 285 10.71 27.80 -12.16
C ILE A 285 9.38 28.36 -12.68
N THR A 286 9.43 29.18 -13.73
CA THR A 286 8.22 29.73 -14.34
C THR A 286 7.36 28.63 -14.95
N ASP A 287 7.96 27.69 -15.67
CA ASP A 287 7.25 26.55 -16.26
C ASP A 287 6.65 25.64 -15.18
N LEU A 288 7.43 25.33 -14.13
CA LEU A 288 6.98 24.55 -12.97
C LEU A 288 5.74 25.18 -12.33
N VAL A 289 5.82 26.47 -11.96
CA VAL A 289 4.73 27.15 -11.24
C VAL A 289 3.49 27.34 -12.13
N ARG A 290 3.65 27.55 -13.44
CA ARG A 290 2.52 27.58 -14.39
C ARG A 290 1.85 26.22 -14.56
N GLY A 291 2.65 25.15 -14.52
CA GLY A 291 2.20 23.77 -14.66
C GLY A 291 1.58 23.17 -13.41
N ILE A 292 1.80 23.77 -12.25
CA ILE A 292 1.58 23.16 -10.92
C ILE A 292 0.17 22.61 -10.69
N TRP A 293 -0.84 23.19 -11.33
CA TRP A 293 -2.24 22.73 -11.26
C TRP A 293 -2.47 21.30 -11.78
N ARG A 294 -1.56 20.77 -12.62
CA ARG A 294 -1.64 19.41 -13.17
C ARG A 294 -1.07 18.36 -12.22
N HIS A 295 -0.45 18.79 -11.13
CA HIS A 295 0.31 17.92 -10.22
C HIS A 295 -0.36 17.80 -8.86
N VAL A 296 -1.70 17.83 -8.83
CA VAL A 296 -2.46 17.51 -7.61
C VAL A 296 -2.18 16.06 -7.21
N LYS A 297 -1.92 15.83 -5.92
CA LYS A 297 -1.67 14.50 -5.37
C LYS A 297 -2.89 13.61 -5.57
N THR A 298 -2.66 12.37 -6.01
CA THR A 298 -3.71 11.37 -6.17
C THR A 298 -3.38 10.07 -5.43
N ASP A 299 -4.43 9.33 -5.08
CA ASP A 299 -4.31 7.93 -4.69
C ASP A 299 -4.02 7.04 -5.91
N ILE A 300 -3.95 5.72 -5.71
CA ILE A 300 -3.73 4.75 -6.80
C ILE A 300 -4.94 4.60 -7.73
N HIS A 301 -6.11 5.13 -7.35
CA HIS A 301 -7.33 5.15 -8.15
C HIS A 301 -7.47 6.43 -8.98
N GLY A 302 -6.60 7.42 -8.76
CA GLY A 302 -6.61 8.69 -9.46
C GLY A 302 -7.48 9.76 -8.78
N GLU A 303 -8.01 9.48 -7.59
CA GLU A 303 -8.80 10.45 -6.83
C GLU A 303 -7.88 11.45 -6.12
N LYS A 304 -8.33 12.72 -6.05
CA LYS A 304 -7.56 13.80 -5.44
C LYS A 304 -7.41 13.57 -3.93
N VAL A 305 -6.18 13.64 -3.43
CA VAL A 305 -5.87 13.56 -2.01
C VAL A 305 -5.98 14.94 -1.38
N THR A 306 -6.73 15.04 -0.29
CA THR A 306 -6.89 16.26 0.52
C THR A 306 -5.79 16.41 1.57
N CYS A 307 -5.64 17.60 2.15
CA CYS A 307 -4.70 17.84 3.25
C CYS A 307 -4.98 16.92 4.45
N ALA A 308 -6.26 16.74 4.82
CA ALA A 308 -6.63 15.85 5.92
C ALA A 308 -6.29 14.37 5.66
N GLN A 309 -6.52 13.89 4.42
CA GLN A 309 -6.14 12.52 4.05
C GLN A 309 -4.62 12.33 4.03
N LEU A 310 -3.87 13.35 3.59
CA LEU A 310 -2.41 13.31 3.60
C LEU A 310 -1.86 13.23 5.03
N GLU A 311 -2.45 13.95 5.98
CA GLU A 311 -2.06 13.90 7.40
C GLU A 311 -2.13 12.47 7.95
N ALA A 312 -3.26 11.80 7.76
CA ALA A 312 -3.44 10.42 8.22
C ALA A 312 -2.41 9.49 7.57
N LYS A 313 -2.24 9.59 6.25
CA LYS A 313 -1.29 8.75 5.48
C LYS A 313 0.17 9.00 5.88
N LEU A 314 0.56 10.25 6.18
CA LEU A 314 1.91 10.59 6.64
C LEU A 314 2.25 9.90 7.96
N LYS A 315 1.32 9.92 8.93
CA LYS A 315 1.52 9.27 10.23
C LYS A 315 1.66 7.77 10.12
N GLU A 316 0.79 7.15 9.32
CA GLU A 316 0.87 5.72 9.05
C GLU A 316 2.20 5.34 8.38
N PHE A 317 2.68 6.18 7.46
CA PHE A 317 3.93 5.96 6.75
C PHE A 317 5.15 5.99 7.67
N VAL A 318 5.26 7.04 8.48
CA VAL A 318 6.38 7.18 9.43
C VAL A 318 6.33 6.04 10.45
N GLY A 319 5.15 5.67 10.94
CA GLY A 319 4.97 4.52 11.83
C GLY A 319 5.37 3.18 11.21
N LEU A 320 5.25 3.00 9.89
CA LEU A 320 5.75 1.81 9.19
C LEU A 320 7.27 1.84 9.06
N LEU A 321 7.86 2.96 8.62
CA LEU A 321 9.31 3.09 8.48
C LEU A 321 10.08 2.97 9.80
N GLN A 322 9.43 3.29 10.93
CA GLN A 322 9.96 3.05 12.28
C GLN A 322 10.10 1.56 12.60
N LYS A 323 9.13 0.72 12.20
CA LYS A 323 9.10 -0.71 12.52
C LYS A 323 10.11 -1.52 11.71
N GLU A 324 10.43 -1.03 10.52
CA GLU A 324 11.41 -1.63 9.62
C GLU A 324 12.82 -1.13 10.00
N GLN A 325 13.41 -1.74 11.04
CA GLN A 325 14.81 -1.51 11.42
C GLN A 325 15.73 -2.28 10.47
N TYR A 326 16.38 -1.57 9.57
CA TYR A 326 17.45 -2.16 8.78
C TYR A 326 18.72 -1.32 8.92
N SER A 327 19.82 -1.98 9.29
CA SER A 327 21.15 -1.39 9.24
C SER A 327 21.82 -1.80 7.93
N PHE A 328 21.63 -1.02 6.87
CA PHE A 328 22.25 -1.33 5.58
C PHE A 328 23.61 -0.66 5.44
N ALA A 329 24.65 -1.43 5.13
CA ALA A 329 25.96 -0.87 4.79
C ALA A 329 25.97 -0.29 3.36
N SER A 330 25.09 -0.76 2.46
CA SER A 330 24.92 -0.16 1.11
C SER A 330 23.55 -0.28 0.41
N PRO A 331 23.25 0.55 -0.62
CA PRO A 331 22.09 0.48 -1.49
C PRO A 331 22.02 -0.84 -2.20
N LEU A 332 23.16 -1.42 -2.55
CA LEU A 332 23.21 -2.71 -3.21
C LEU A 332 22.75 -3.81 -2.25
N GLU A 333 23.20 -3.76 -1.00
CA GLU A 333 22.75 -4.66 0.07
C GLU A 333 21.27 -4.45 0.39
N MET A 334 20.84 -3.19 0.53
CA MET A 334 19.43 -2.84 0.73
C MET A 334 18.57 -3.38 -0.43
N PHE A 335 19.00 -3.17 -1.68
CA PHE A 335 18.34 -3.70 -2.87
C PHE A 335 18.20 -5.23 -2.80
N PHE A 336 19.27 -5.94 -2.43
CA PHE A 336 19.20 -7.39 -2.26
C PHE A 336 18.27 -7.80 -1.13
N THR A 337 18.33 -7.17 0.04
CA THR A 337 17.42 -7.47 1.16
C THR A 337 15.97 -7.32 0.74
N PHE A 338 15.65 -6.22 0.08
CA PHE A 338 14.31 -5.94 -0.39
C PHE A 338 13.84 -6.92 -1.48
N GLU A 339 14.68 -7.20 -2.48
CA GLU A 339 14.35 -8.17 -3.53
C GLU A 339 14.14 -9.57 -2.95
N ASN A 340 14.97 -9.96 -1.98
CA ASN A 340 14.79 -11.21 -1.25
C ASN A 340 13.47 -11.23 -0.47
N ARG A 341 13.08 -10.13 0.18
CA ARG A 341 11.78 -10.00 0.88
C ARG A 341 10.59 -10.12 -0.07
N LYS A 342 10.63 -9.45 -1.22
CA LYS A 342 9.61 -9.54 -2.27
C LYS A 342 9.51 -10.96 -2.82
N ASN A 343 10.64 -11.60 -3.10
CA ASN A 343 10.69 -12.98 -3.57
C ASN A 343 10.12 -13.93 -2.50
N MET A 344 10.47 -13.76 -1.24
CA MET A 344 9.93 -14.54 -0.12
C MET A 344 8.40 -14.42 -0.05
N ALA A 345 7.87 -13.20 -0.12
CA ALA A 345 6.42 -12.97 -0.12
C ALA A 345 5.73 -13.59 -1.34
N SER A 346 6.37 -13.55 -2.52
CA SER A 346 5.85 -14.18 -3.74
C SER A 346 5.80 -15.70 -3.63
N VAL A 347 6.92 -16.32 -3.22
CA VAL A 347 7.03 -17.77 -3.03
C VAL A 347 6.06 -18.26 -1.97
N LYS A 348 5.92 -17.54 -0.84
CA LYS A 348 4.91 -17.83 0.19
C LYS A 348 3.51 -17.87 -0.40
N ARG A 349 3.14 -16.87 -1.21
CA ARG A 349 1.82 -16.78 -1.85
C ARG A 349 1.57 -17.96 -2.79
N GLU A 350 2.55 -18.31 -3.60
CA GLU A 350 2.46 -19.45 -4.52
C GLU A 350 2.35 -20.80 -3.78
N PHE A 351 3.11 -20.95 -2.69
CA PHE A 351 2.99 -22.11 -1.81
C PHE A 351 1.59 -22.23 -1.20
N LEU A 352 1.04 -21.13 -0.65
CA LEU A 352 -0.32 -21.11 -0.10
C LEU A 352 -1.37 -21.47 -1.16
N ASN A 353 -1.23 -20.95 -2.38
CA ASN A 353 -2.08 -21.34 -3.51
C ASN A 353 -1.91 -22.83 -3.86
N ARG A 354 -0.69 -23.38 -3.79
CA ARG A 354 -0.43 -24.80 -4.08
C ARG A 354 -1.11 -25.70 -3.05
N ILE A 355 -1.01 -25.41 -1.76
CA ILE A 355 -1.61 -26.24 -0.72
C ILE A 355 -3.14 -26.11 -0.69
N ASP A 356 -3.70 -24.93 -0.97
CA ASP A 356 -5.16 -24.78 -1.11
C ASP A 356 -5.70 -25.62 -2.28
N ASN A 357 -4.98 -25.67 -3.40
CA ASN A 357 -5.34 -26.51 -4.54
C ASN A 357 -5.27 -28.03 -4.25
N LEU A 358 -4.49 -28.47 -3.26
CA LEU A 358 -4.47 -29.88 -2.83
C LEU A 358 -5.80 -30.29 -2.18
N ALA A 359 -6.44 -29.38 -1.46
CA ALA A 359 -7.73 -29.60 -0.81
C ALA A 359 -8.57 -28.31 -0.72
N PRO A 360 -9.17 -27.85 -1.84
CA PRO A 360 -9.98 -26.65 -1.86
C PRO A 360 -11.12 -26.71 -0.85
N ALA A 361 -11.58 -25.56 -0.35
CA ALA A 361 -12.72 -25.50 0.58
C ALA A 361 -14.01 -26.15 0.01
N SER A 362 -14.16 -26.17 -1.31
CA SER A 362 -15.25 -26.82 -2.04
C SER A 362 -15.06 -28.33 -2.27
N SER A 363 -14.01 -28.94 -1.70
CA SER A 363 -13.72 -30.36 -1.90
C SER A 363 -14.86 -31.25 -1.41
N SER A 364 -15.26 -32.21 -2.24
CA SER A 364 -16.28 -33.20 -1.87
C SER A 364 -15.82 -34.09 -0.71
N LEU A 365 -16.77 -34.63 0.06
CA LEU A 365 -16.52 -35.53 1.19
C LEU A 365 -15.61 -36.71 0.80
N PHE A 366 -15.88 -37.34 -0.36
CA PHE A 366 -15.07 -38.45 -0.88
C PHE A 366 -13.64 -38.04 -1.23
N LYS A 367 -13.45 -36.82 -1.76
CA LYS A 367 -12.10 -36.29 -2.08
C LYS A 367 -11.28 -36.04 -0.82
N ILE A 368 -11.91 -35.52 0.24
CA ILE A 368 -11.25 -35.31 1.54
C ILE A 368 -10.89 -36.65 2.19
N LEU A 369 -11.80 -37.62 2.20
CA LEU A 369 -11.53 -38.94 2.80
C LEU A 369 -10.56 -39.81 2.00
N GLY A 370 -10.43 -39.56 0.69
CA GLY A 370 -9.52 -40.27 -0.20
C GLY A 370 -8.04 -40.02 0.08
N VAL A 371 -7.70 -39.02 0.91
CA VAL A 371 -6.32 -38.74 1.32
C VAL A 371 -6.26 -38.68 2.85
N THR A 372 -5.47 -39.55 3.46
CA THR A 372 -5.31 -39.54 4.92
C THR A 372 -4.52 -38.31 5.37
N PRO A 373 -4.69 -37.81 6.61
CA PRO A 373 -3.90 -36.68 7.12
C PRO A 373 -2.39 -36.88 6.99
N ASN A 374 -1.87 -38.08 7.24
CA ASN A 374 -0.45 -38.41 7.06
C ASN A 374 0.00 -38.31 5.60
N LYS A 375 -0.82 -38.77 4.66
CA LYS A 375 -0.52 -38.66 3.22
C LYS A 375 -0.61 -37.22 2.73
N MET A 376 -1.53 -36.44 3.29
CA MET A 376 -1.64 -35.01 2.99
C MET A 376 -0.42 -34.25 3.54
N LYS A 377 0.02 -34.55 4.76
CA LYS A 377 1.24 -34.00 5.36
C LYS A 377 2.46 -34.27 4.47
N SER A 378 2.62 -35.49 3.96
CA SER A 378 3.71 -35.81 3.03
C SER A 378 3.66 -34.94 1.76
N LYS A 379 2.48 -34.69 1.20
CA LYS A 379 2.31 -33.87 -0.01
C LYS A 379 2.61 -32.38 0.24
N THR A 380 2.21 -31.85 1.40
CA THR A 380 2.51 -30.46 1.75
C THR A 380 4.00 -30.27 2.00
N SER A 381 4.67 -31.24 2.62
CA SER A 381 6.11 -31.15 2.90
C SER A 381 6.96 -31.27 1.63
N GLU A 382 6.53 -32.09 0.66
CA GLU A 382 7.14 -32.12 -0.68
C GLU A 382 6.99 -30.77 -1.40
N ALA A 383 5.79 -30.15 -1.32
CA ALA A 383 5.58 -28.82 -1.87
C ALA A 383 6.42 -27.76 -1.15
N ALA A 384 6.52 -27.81 0.18
CA ALA A 384 7.34 -26.89 0.96
C ALA A 384 8.82 -27.02 0.58
N ALA A 385 9.35 -28.24 0.43
CA ALA A 385 10.72 -28.48 -0.02
C ALA A 385 10.98 -27.90 -1.42
N HIS A 386 10.05 -28.09 -2.37
CA HIS A 386 10.14 -27.49 -3.69
C HIS A 386 10.20 -25.96 -3.63
N PHE A 387 9.27 -25.32 -2.91
CA PHE A 387 9.22 -23.86 -2.83
C PHE A 387 10.39 -23.26 -2.02
N LEU A 388 10.94 -24.00 -1.06
CA LEU A 388 12.17 -23.60 -0.38
C LEU A 388 13.36 -23.57 -1.35
N ALA A 389 13.47 -24.56 -2.25
CA ALA A 389 14.50 -24.57 -3.30
C ALA A 389 14.30 -23.44 -4.33
N VAL A 390 13.05 -23.18 -4.74
CA VAL A 390 12.72 -22.03 -5.61
C VAL A 390 13.15 -20.71 -4.96
N TYR A 391 12.88 -20.55 -3.66
CA TYR A 391 13.32 -19.36 -2.94
C TYR A 391 14.84 -19.26 -2.90
N GLU A 392 15.54 -20.35 -2.58
CA GLU A 392 17.01 -20.41 -2.53
C GLU A 392 17.68 -19.96 -3.84
N GLU A 393 17.14 -20.39 -4.99
CA GLU A 393 17.63 -19.98 -6.31
C GLU A 393 17.33 -18.51 -6.63
N SER A 394 16.28 -17.94 -6.01
CA SER A 394 15.88 -16.55 -6.22
C SER A 394 16.67 -15.53 -5.39
N ILE A 395 17.36 -15.98 -4.33
CA ILE A 395 18.10 -15.10 -3.41
C ILE A 395 19.19 -14.33 -4.18
N LYS A 396 19.23 -13.02 -3.96
CA LYS A 396 20.23 -12.08 -4.46
C LYS A 396 21.23 -11.71 -3.36
N GLY A 397 22.45 -11.37 -3.75
CA GLY A 397 23.56 -11.05 -2.85
C GLY A 397 24.47 -12.23 -2.52
N ASP A 398 25.68 -11.94 -2.04
CA ASP A 398 26.75 -12.93 -1.79
C ASP A 398 27.08 -13.09 -0.28
N ALA A 399 26.35 -12.40 0.60
CA ALA A 399 26.55 -12.51 2.04
C ALA A 399 25.99 -13.85 2.55
N SER A 400 26.89 -14.78 2.87
CA SER A 400 26.54 -16.15 3.29
C SER A 400 25.70 -16.19 4.58
N GLN A 401 25.98 -15.30 5.54
CA GLN A 401 25.24 -15.21 6.80
C GLN A 401 23.79 -14.73 6.57
N ASP A 402 23.58 -13.74 5.70
CA ASP A 402 22.24 -13.24 5.39
C ASP A 402 21.41 -14.29 4.65
N ARG A 403 22.06 -15.07 3.77
CA ARG A 403 21.42 -16.17 3.05
C ARG A 403 20.89 -17.23 4.00
N GLU A 404 21.66 -17.61 5.03
CA GLU A 404 21.23 -18.60 6.02
C GLU A 404 20.03 -18.09 6.84
N LEU A 405 20.09 -16.85 7.33
CA LEU A 405 18.99 -16.22 8.07
C LEU A 405 17.69 -16.15 7.24
N LEU A 406 17.79 -15.77 5.97
CA LEU A 406 16.65 -15.71 5.05
C LEU A 406 16.05 -17.09 4.78
N MET A 407 16.90 -18.12 4.66
CA MET A 407 16.45 -19.50 4.45
C MET A 407 15.76 -20.05 5.69
N ASP A 408 16.28 -19.78 6.88
CA ASP A 408 15.66 -20.18 8.15
C ASP A 408 14.31 -19.48 8.35
N GLU A 409 14.24 -18.19 8.04
CA GLU A 409 12.98 -17.44 8.08
C GLU A 409 11.93 -18.03 7.13
N MET A 410 12.30 -18.26 5.86
CA MET A 410 11.38 -18.84 4.88
C MET A 410 10.95 -20.26 5.27
N LYS A 411 11.87 -21.07 5.79
CA LYS A 411 11.57 -22.41 6.32
C LYS A 411 10.58 -22.33 7.49
N SER A 412 10.76 -21.39 8.41
CA SER A 412 9.82 -21.16 9.52
C SER A 412 8.43 -20.78 9.00
N ILE A 413 8.35 -19.88 8.01
CA ILE A 413 7.08 -19.47 7.38
C ILE A 413 6.36 -20.65 6.72
N LEU A 414 7.09 -21.50 6.00
CA LEU A 414 6.54 -22.68 5.34
C LEU A 414 6.04 -23.69 6.37
N LEU A 415 6.83 -23.98 7.42
CA LEU A 415 6.45 -24.90 8.49
C LEU A 415 5.19 -24.44 9.22
N GLU A 416 5.10 -23.16 9.59
CA GLU A 416 3.90 -22.60 10.23
C GLU A 416 2.66 -22.73 9.33
N SER A 417 2.84 -22.45 8.03
CA SER A 417 1.76 -22.56 7.04
C SER A 417 1.32 -24.01 6.83
N GLU A 418 2.25 -24.97 6.82
CA GLU A 418 1.96 -26.41 6.78
C GLU A 418 1.20 -26.88 8.00
N GLU A 419 1.63 -26.48 9.21
CA GLU A 419 0.98 -26.87 10.46
C GLU A 419 -0.47 -26.37 10.51
N LYS A 420 -0.69 -25.11 10.15
CA LYS A 420 -2.01 -24.50 10.09
C LYS A 420 -2.93 -25.23 9.10
N PHE A 421 -2.42 -25.52 7.89
CA PHE A 421 -3.17 -26.27 6.90
C PHE A 421 -3.48 -27.71 7.37
N HIS A 422 -2.50 -28.40 7.98
CA HIS A 422 -2.66 -29.76 8.45
C HIS A 422 -3.69 -29.88 9.58
N ASP A 423 -3.70 -28.94 10.54
CA ASP A 423 -4.70 -28.91 11.60
C ASP A 423 -6.11 -28.69 11.03
N GLU A 424 -6.27 -27.73 10.11
CA GLU A 424 -7.54 -27.47 9.45
C GLU A 424 -8.02 -28.66 8.61
N TYR A 425 -7.13 -29.26 7.82
CA TYR A 425 -7.42 -30.43 7.03
C TYR A 425 -7.82 -31.63 7.91
N SER A 426 -7.10 -31.86 9.01
CA SER A 426 -7.41 -32.94 9.97
C SER A 426 -8.77 -32.76 10.62
N LYS A 427 -9.16 -31.52 10.96
CA LYS A 427 -10.50 -31.20 11.46
C LYS A 427 -11.57 -31.50 10.41
N ARG A 428 -11.36 -31.08 9.16
CA ARG A 428 -12.28 -31.36 8.04
C ARG A 428 -12.41 -32.88 7.80
N PHE A 429 -11.29 -33.60 7.78
CA PHE A 429 -11.25 -35.05 7.62
C PHE A 429 -12.06 -35.77 8.72
N LYS A 430 -11.85 -35.41 10.00
CA LYS A 430 -12.60 -35.99 11.13
C LYS A 430 -14.10 -35.71 11.00
N LYS A 431 -14.50 -34.48 10.66
CA LYS A 431 -15.93 -34.14 10.42
C LYS A 431 -16.54 -34.98 9.30
N CYS A 432 -15.83 -35.16 8.19
CA CYS A 432 -16.30 -35.99 7.08
C CYS A 432 -16.44 -37.47 7.50
N ALA A 433 -15.47 -37.99 8.25
CA ALA A 433 -15.48 -39.38 8.72
C ALA A 433 -16.66 -39.65 9.68
N ILE A 434 -16.94 -38.74 10.61
CA ILE A 434 -18.10 -38.82 11.52
C ILE A 434 -19.41 -38.75 10.73
N GLY A 435 -19.53 -37.82 9.78
CA GLY A 435 -20.74 -37.63 8.98
C GLY A 435 -21.15 -38.87 8.19
N ILE A 436 -20.18 -39.56 7.56
CA ILE A 436 -20.44 -40.84 6.87
C ILE A 436 -20.79 -41.94 7.87
N GLY A 437 -20.10 -42.02 9.01
CA GLY A 437 -20.41 -42.99 10.07
C GLY A 437 -21.85 -42.86 10.60
N CYS A 438 -22.37 -41.64 10.70
CA CYS A 438 -23.76 -41.39 11.07
C CYS A 438 -24.76 -41.72 9.95
N ALA A 439 -24.40 -41.50 8.68
CA ALA A 439 -25.28 -41.70 7.53
C ALA A 439 -25.40 -43.17 7.08
N VAL A 440 -24.35 -43.98 7.26
CA VAL A 440 -24.31 -45.39 6.81
C VAL A 440 -24.85 -46.37 7.87
N GLY A 441 -25.04 -45.91 9.11
CA GLY A 441 -25.82 -46.64 10.13
C GLY A 441 -25.06 -46.83 11.44
N GLY A 442 -25.52 -46.14 12.49
CA GLY A 442 -25.55 -46.62 13.88
C GLY A 442 -24.30 -47.23 14.54
N GLY A 443 -23.08 -47.00 14.03
CA GLY A 443 -21.85 -47.56 14.61
C GLY A 443 -20.77 -46.50 14.75
N ILE A 444 -20.34 -46.24 15.98
CA ILE A 444 -19.16 -45.40 16.27
C ILE A 444 -17.94 -46.08 15.65
N LEU A 445 -17.39 -45.49 14.57
CA LEU A 445 -16.03 -45.77 14.12
C LEU A 445 -15.08 -45.19 15.17
N SER A 446 -14.71 -46.02 16.15
CA SER A 446 -13.67 -45.71 17.13
C SER A 446 -12.35 -45.52 16.39
N LEU A 447 -11.93 -44.27 16.17
CA LEU A 447 -10.58 -43.93 15.76
C LEU A 447 -9.65 -44.21 16.95
N ALA A 448 -9.12 -45.43 17.00
CA ALA A 448 -8.22 -45.89 18.05
C ALA A 448 -6.87 -45.15 17.98
N GLY A 449 -6.48 -44.51 19.07
CA GLY A 449 -5.10 -44.17 19.39
C GLY A 449 -4.62 -45.04 20.56
N GLY A 450 -3.63 -45.91 20.31
CA GLY A 450 -2.82 -46.70 21.26
C GLY A 450 -3.61 -47.71 22.13
N VAL A 451 -3.28 -48.99 22.28
CA VAL A 451 -2.00 -49.73 22.30
C VAL A 451 -2.32 -51.22 22.03
N ALA A 452 -1.37 -51.94 21.41
CA ALA A 452 -1.28 -53.41 21.26
C ALA A 452 -2.15 -54.11 20.17
N GLY A 453 -1.54 -54.26 18.99
CA GLY A 453 -1.54 -55.50 18.18
C GLY A 453 -2.85 -56.12 17.71
N ALA A 454 -3.30 -55.79 16.50
CA ALA A 454 -3.76 -56.72 15.47
C ALA A 454 -4.06 -55.94 14.17
N ALA A 455 -3.58 -56.45 13.04
CA ALA A 455 -3.78 -55.86 11.72
C ALA A 455 -5.26 -55.84 11.33
N VAL A 456 -5.78 -54.69 10.89
CA VAL A 456 -6.93 -54.64 9.98
C VAL A 456 -6.57 -53.72 8.83
N ALA A 457 -6.28 -54.36 7.70
CA ALA A 457 -6.11 -53.74 6.40
C ALA A 457 -7.36 -52.95 6.01
N GLY A 458 -7.14 -51.83 5.32
CA GLY A 458 -8.19 -50.92 4.90
C GLY A 458 -9.28 -51.61 4.07
N THR A 459 -10.53 -51.36 4.45
CA THR A 459 -11.65 -51.42 3.54
C THR A 459 -12.21 -50.00 3.42
N VAL A 460 -11.63 -49.24 2.48
CA VAL A 460 -12.36 -48.13 1.88
C VAL A 460 -13.47 -48.81 1.06
N LEU A 461 -14.71 -48.70 1.51
CA LEU A 461 -15.86 -49.05 0.68
C LEU A 461 -15.81 -48.17 -0.57
N ALA A 462 -15.34 -48.74 -1.66
CA ALA A 462 -15.67 -48.30 -3.01
C ALA A 462 -17.15 -48.59 -3.22
N ALA A 463 -18.01 -47.63 -2.86
CA ALA A 463 -19.37 -47.60 -3.40
C ALA A 463 -19.29 -46.81 -4.71
N GLU A 464 -19.15 -47.54 -5.82
CA GLU A 464 -19.52 -47.02 -7.13
C GLU A 464 -20.98 -46.57 -7.06
N ALA A 465 -21.23 -45.31 -7.40
CA ALA A 465 -22.58 -44.78 -7.55
C ALA A 465 -23.22 -45.44 -8.78
N VAL A 466 -23.83 -46.61 -8.56
CA VAL A 466 -24.83 -47.15 -9.48
C VAL A 466 -26.04 -46.24 -9.39
N ALA A 467 -26.34 -45.62 -10.53
CA ALA A 467 -27.51 -44.83 -10.78
C ALA A 467 -28.78 -45.52 -10.30
N LEU A 468 -29.66 -44.78 -9.62
CA LEU A 468 -31.09 -44.98 -9.77
C LEU A 468 -31.81 -43.66 -9.52
N MET A 469 -32.24 -43.09 -10.65
CA MET A 469 -33.38 -42.20 -10.72
C MET A 469 -34.58 -42.85 -10.03
N GLY A 470 -35.35 -42.04 -9.31
CA GLY A 470 -36.65 -42.44 -8.80
C GLY A 470 -37.47 -41.23 -8.41
N SER A 471 -38.28 -40.73 -9.34
CA SER A 471 -39.55 -40.11 -8.97
C SER A 471 -40.67 -40.71 -9.79
N THR A 472 -41.57 -41.36 -9.04
CA THR A 472 -43.03 -41.42 -9.24
C THR A 472 -43.55 -42.02 -10.54
N THR A 473 -44.22 -43.17 -10.44
CA THR A 473 -45.69 -43.21 -10.56
C THR A 473 -46.25 -44.58 -10.18
N ALA A 474 -47.45 -44.53 -9.62
CA ALA A 474 -48.25 -45.66 -9.17
C ALA A 474 -48.74 -46.53 -10.34
N ALA A 475 -48.79 -47.84 -10.12
CA ALA A 475 -49.84 -48.70 -10.67
C ALA A 475 -49.94 -49.96 -9.80
N LEU A 476 -51.13 -50.13 -9.25
CA LEU A 476 -51.60 -51.24 -8.43
C LEU A 476 -52.16 -52.32 -9.39
N ILE A 477 -52.21 -53.58 -8.92
CA ILE A 477 -53.11 -54.69 -9.35
C ILE A 477 -52.48 -55.85 -10.17
N THR A 478 -52.06 -56.86 -9.38
CA THR A 478 -52.41 -58.30 -9.39
C THR A 478 -51.59 -59.39 -10.11
N GLY A 479 -51.29 -60.41 -9.30
CA GLY A 479 -51.08 -61.82 -9.64
C GLY A 479 -49.69 -62.30 -9.23
N ALA A 480 -49.47 -63.24 -8.31
CA ALA A 480 -50.33 -64.11 -7.53
C ALA A 480 -49.45 -64.72 -6.41
N VAL A 481 -50.07 -65.31 -5.38
CA VAL A 481 -49.45 -66.34 -4.53
C VAL A 481 -48.24 -65.86 -3.68
N GLY A 482 -48.40 -65.38 -2.45
CA GLY A 482 -47.88 -66.25 -1.39
C GLY A 482 -48.45 -67.67 -1.48
N GLY A 483 -49.71 -67.89 -1.84
CA GLY A 483 -50.84 -67.00 -1.62
C GLY A 483 -50.83 -66.55 -0.20
N THR A 484 -51.01 -65.25 -0.06
CA THR A 484 -51.99 -64.64 0.84
C THR A 484 -52.26 -65.42 2.14
N VAL A 485 -51.75 -64.92 3.27
CA VAL A 485 -52.33 -63.83 4.08
C VAL A 485 -53.55 -64.30 4.86
N THR A 486 -53.46 -64.19 6.19
CA THR A 486 -54.32 -63.39 7.10
C THR A 486 -53.86 -63.74 8.52
N LEU A 487 -53.05 -62.92 9.21
CA LEU A 487 -53.45 -61.79 10.06
C LEU A 487 -54.79 -61.96 10.78
N GLY A 488 -54.77 -61.98 12.10
CA GLY A 488 -55.98 -61.80 12.90
C GLY A 488 -55.80 -61.96 14.40
N ALA A 489 -56.37 -61.00 15.12
CA ALA A 489 -56.69 -60.94 16.57
C ALA A 489 -55.55 -60.44 17.49
N ILE A 490 -55.60 -59.20 17.99
CA ILE A 490 -56.52 -58.61 18.99
C ILE A 490 -56.27 -59.14 20.40
N GLY A 491 -55.72 -58.26 21.24
CA GLY A 491 -56.30 -57.94 22.55
C GLY A 491 -55.86 -58.76 23.76
N THR A 492 -56.09 -58.13 24.93
CA THR A 492 -55.76 -58.50 26.32
C THR A 492 -54.33 -58.11 26.73
N GLY A 493 -54.06 -57.26 27.72
CA GLY A 493 -54.87 -56.71 28.82
C GLY A 493 -54.24 -57.10 30.16
N VAL A 494 -54.08 -56.10 31.04
CA VAL A 494 -53.89 -56.22 32.52
C VAL A 494 -52.47 -56.65 32.98
N GLY A 495 -51.79 -56.00 33.93
CA GLY A 495 -52.09 -54.85 34.79
C GLY A 495 -51.06 -54.68 35.92
N ALA A 496 -51.20 -53.55 36.64
CA ALA A 496 -50.66 -53.17 37.97
C ALA A 496 -49.13 -53.02 38.09
N GLY A 497 -48.55 -51.89 38.54
CA GLY A 497 -48.89 -50.95 39.63
C GLY A 497 -47.58 -50.83 40.45
N VAL A 498 -47.11 -49.73 41.05
CA VAL A 498 -47.63 -48.61 41.84
C VAL A 498 -46.41 -47.66 41.99
N GLY A 499 -46.44 -46.34 42.12
CA GLY A 499 -47.50 -45.35 42.25
C GLY A 499 -46.91 -44.04 42.80
N ALA A 500 -47.69 -42.97 42.58
CA ALA A 500 -47.76 -41.67 43.28
C ALA A 500 -46.51 -40.77 43.28
N GLY A 501 -46.59 -39.48 42.97
CA GLY A 501 -47.67 -38.49 42.97
C GLY A 501 -46.96 -37.14 43.21
N VAL A 502 -47.46 -35.93 43.00
CA VAL A 502 -48.76 -35.30 42.74
C VAL A 502 -48.34 -33.97 42.07
N GLY A 503 -48.88 -33.55 40.93
CA GLY A 503 -50.13 -32.76 40.81
C GLY A 503 -49.90 -31.29 41.19
N GLU A 504 -50.51 -30.26 40.61
CA GLU A 504 -51.45 -30.07 39.51
C GLU A 504 -51.77 -28.56 39.57
N ALA A 505 -51.96 -27.88 38.43
CA ALA A 505 -52.97 -26.82 38.25
C ALA A 505 -52.80 -26.15 36.88
N ILE A 506 -53.70 -26.54 35.99
CA ILE A 506 -54.07 -25.90 34.72
C ILE A 506 -55.32 -25.04 34.99
N ALA A 507 -55.52 -23.93 34.27
CA ALA A 507 -56.74 -23.65 33.47
C ALA A 507 -57.10 -22.15 33.31
N ASN A 508 -57.03 -21.71 32.04
CA ASN A 508 -58.10 -21.13 31.22
C ASN A 508 -59.17 -20.17 31.80
N ARG A 509 -59.39 -19.06 31.07
CA ARG A 509 -60.64 -18.61 30.38
C ARG A 509 -60.28 -17.42 29.45
N LYS A 510 -60.56 -17.46 28.12
CA LYS A 510 -61.79 -17.03 27.39
C LYS A 510 -62.19 -15.56 27.67
N ALA A 511 -62.62 -14.71 26.73
CA ALA A 511 -62.85 -14.72 25.28
C ALA A 511 -63.23 -13.28 24.82
N GLU A 512 -63.37 -13.07 23.49
CA GLU A 512 -64.30 -12.12 22.81
C GLU A 512 -64.04 -10.57 22.87
N THR A 513 -64.17 -9.72 21.83
CA THR A 513 -64.66 -9.78 20.43
C THR A 513 -64.23 -8.53 19.61
N GLU A 514 -64.36 -8.64 18.27
CA GLU A 514 -64.64 -7.57 17.25
C GLU A 514 -63.51 -6.59 16.84
N GLN A 515 -63.28 -6.17 15.58
CA GLN A 515 -64.03 -6.20 14.31
C GLN A 515 -63.11 -5.76 13.13
N GLY A 516 -63.42 -6.18 11.89
CA GLY A 516 -63.05 -5.49 10.63
C GLY A 516 -62.08 -6.26 9.70
N THR A 517 -62.54 -7.05 8.73
CA THR A 517 -62.76 -6.71 7.28
C THR A 517 -61.49 -6.25 6.54
N ALA A 518 -61.11 -6.72 5.34
CA ALA A 518 -61.59 -7.70 4.37
C ALA A 518 -60.48 -7.84 3.29
N GLU A 519 -60.46 -9.00 2.61
CA GLU A 519 -60.19 -9.25 1.16
C GLU A 519 -59.05 -8.47 0.45
N ASP A 520 -58.15 -9.03 -0.35
CA ASP A 520 -58.25 -10.05 -1.42
C ASP A 520 -56.77 -10.44 -1.76
N GLY A 521 -56.35 -11.69 -1.96
CA GLY A 521 -56.66 -12.54 -3.10
C GLY A 521 -55.69 -12.28 -4.27
N GLY A 522 -54.78 -13.21 -4.58
CA GLY A 522 -53.92 -13.06 -5.76
C GLY A 522 -52.67 -13.94 -5.81
N ASP A 523 -52.89 -15.23 -6.04
CA ASP A 523 -51.93 -16.31 -6.33
C ASP A 523 -51.22 -16.12 -7.68
N GLY A 524 -50.08 -16.80 -7.88
CA GLY A 524 -49.63 -17.23 -9.21
C GLY A 524 -48.20 -16.88 -9.65
N SER A 525 -47.32 -17.90 -9.58
CA SER A 525 -46.28 -18.33 -10.56
C SER A 525 -45.31 -17.27 -11.13
N GLY A 526 -43.99 -17.43 -11.15
CA GLY A 526 -43.23 -18.63 -11.48
C GLY A 526 -42.23 -18.27 -12.60
N ALA A 527 -40.94 -18.49 -12.33
CA ALA A 527 -39.78 -18.65 -13.22
C ALA A 527 -39.64 -17.80 -14.50
N ASP A 528 -38.52 -17.08 -14.65
CA ASP A 528 -37.50 -17.51 -15.62
C ASP A 528 -36.13 -16.83 -15.42
N ILE A 529 -35.10 -17.66 -15.60
CA ILE A 529 -33.67 -17.37 -15.61
C ILE A 529 -33.28 -17.02 -17.05
N GLN A 530 -32.45 -16.00 -17.26
CA GLN A 530 -31.60 -15.96 -18.46
C GLN A 530 -30.23 -15.31 -18.21
N LEU A 531 -29.21 -16.14 -18.41
CA LEU A 531 -27.81 -15.79 -18.68
C LEU A 531 -27.69 -14.72 -19.76
N LEU A 532 -26.71 -13.82 -19.65
CA LEU A 532 -26.07 -13.23 -20.82
C LEU A 532 -24.55 -13.25 -20.69
N VAL A 533 -23.98 -13.76 -21.78
CA VAL A 533 -22.59 -14.08 -22.08
C VAL A 533 -21.89 -12.86 -22.68
N ALA A 534 -20.59 -12.73 -22.43
CA ALA A 534 -19.69 -11.75 -23.05
C ALA A 534 -19.46 -12.01 -24.55
N PRO A 535 -18.97 -11.02 -25.31
CA PRO A 535 -18.19 -11.31 -26.51
C PRO A 535 -16.75 -10.78 -26.40
N GLU A 536 -15.82 -11.63 -26.88
CA GLU A 536 -14.46 -11.27 -27.27
C GLU A 536 -14.45 -10.28 -28.45
N LYS A 537 -13.52 -9.32 -28.40
CA LYS A 537 -12.53 -9.08 -29.45
C LYS A 537 -11.35 -8.27 -28.93
#